data_AF-A0A972N9A2-F1
#
_entry.id   AF-A0A972N9A2-F1
#
_cell.length_a   1.000
_cell.length_b   1.000
_cell.length_c   1.000
_cell.angle_alpha   90.00
_cell.angle_beta   90.00
_cell.angle_gamma   90.00
#
_symmetry.space_group_name_H-M   'P 1'
#
loop_
_entity.id
_entity.type
_entity.pdbx_description
1 polymer ?
#
loop_
_entity_poly.entity_id
_entity_poly.type
_entity_poly.pdbx_seq_one_letter_code
_entity_poly.pdbx_strand_id
1 'polypeptide(L)'
;MSHEGYHEPISELRDETRDLHRAITSLIEELEAVDWYNQRVDACKDEELKAILAHNRDEEKEHAAMLLEWIRRQDPTFEKELKDYLFTDKPIAHH
;
A
#
# COMPACT_ATOMS: atom_id res chain seq x y z
N MET A 1 -15.54 0.39 12.80
CA MET A 1 -15.47 -0.49 11.63
C MET A 1 -15.85 0.35 10.43
N SER A 2 -14.86 1.01 9.84
CA SER A 2 -15.00 2.01 8.80
C SER A 2 -15.12 1.31 7.44
N HIS A 3 -16.30 1.43 6.82
CA HIS A 3 -16.60 1.23 5.40
C HIS A 3 -15.72 0.21 4.63
N GLU A 4 -16.10 -1.07 4.69
CA GLU A 4 -15.63 -2.06 3.71
C GLU A 4 -16.28 -1.77 2.34
N GLY A 5 -15.51 -1.27 1.37
CA GLY A 5 -15.91 -1.16 -0.04
C GLY A 5 -16.10 0.27 -0.57
N TYR A 6 -17.11 0.46 -1.43
CA TYR A 6 -17.38 1.74 -2.08
C TYR A 6 -18.19 2.69 -1.19
N HIS A 7 -17.86 3.97 -1.21
CA HIS A 7 -18.61 5.03 -0.50
C HIS A 7 -19.79 5.59 -1.30
N GLU A 8 -19.85 5.34 -2.60
CA GLU A 8 -20.90 5.79 -3.51
C GLU A 8 -21.49 4.58 -4.27
N PRO A 9 -22.72 4.67 -4.81
CA PRO A 9 -23.30 3.59 -5.60
C PRO A 9 -22.41 3.22 -6.79
N ILE A 10 -22.08 1.93 -6.94
CA ILE A 10 -21.17 1.44 -7.99
C ILE A 10 -21.64 1.85 -9.39
N SER A 11 -22.96 1.89 -9.62
CA SER A 11 -23.57 2.30 -10.90
C SER A 11 -23.31 3.76 -11.27
N GLU A 12 -22.91 4.60 -10.31
CA GLU A 12 -22.58 6.01 -10.51
C GLU A 12 -21.06 6.24 -10.69
N LEU A 13 -20.26 5.20 -10.51
CA LEU A 13 -18.82 5.26 -10.66
C LEU A 13 -18.40 4.91 -12.09
N ARG A 14 -17.50 5.71 -12.63
CA ARG A 14 -16.80 5.39 -13.89
C ARG A 14 -15.92 4.16 -13.70
N ASP A 15 -15.68 3.43 -14.77
CA ASP A 15 -14.83 2.23 -14.72
C ASP A 15 -13.40 2.54 -14.27
N GLU A 16 -12.83 3.67 -14.69
CA GLU A 16 -11.48 4.08 -14.26
C GLU A 16 -11.43 4.38 -12.76
N THR A 17 -12.49 4.98 -12.20
CA THR A 17 -12.60 5.21 -10.76
C THR A 17 -12.69 3.89 -9.99
N ARG A 18 -13.38 2.90 -10.55
CA ARG A 18 -13.50 1.58 -9.93
C ARG A 18 -12.19 0.81 -9.98
N ASP A 19 -11.43 0.91 -11.08
CA ASP A 19 -10.09 0.32 -11.19
C ASP A 19 -9.09 0.99 -10.26
N LEU A 20 -9.13 2.32 -10.15
CA LEU A 20 -8.30 3.04 -9.18
C LEU A 20 -8.64 2.65 -7.74
N HIS A 21 -9.92 2.50 -7.41
CA HIS A 21 -10.35 2.00 -6.10
C HIS A 21 -9.83 0.59 -5.80
N ARG A 22 -9.84 -0.32 -6.80
CA ARG A 22 -9.26 -1.66 -6.66
C ARG A 22 -7.77 -1.57 -6.32
N ALA A 23 -7.01 -0.80 -7.10
CA ALA A 23 -5.58 -0.64 -6.88
C ALA A 23 -5.25 -0.02 -5.51
N ILE A 24 -6.00 1.01 -5.09
CA ILE A 24 -5.82 1.66 -3.78
C ILE A 24 -6.15 0.71 -2.64
N THR A 25 -7.27 -0.02 -2.72
CA THR A 25 -7.69 -0.94 -1.65
C THR A 25 -6.69 -2.09 -1.53
N SER A 26 -6.23 -2.66 -2.64
CA SER A 26 -5.17 -3.67 -2.61
C SER A 26 -3.87 -3.11 -2.03
N LEU A 27 -3.46 -1.88 -2.38
CA LEU A 27 -2.28 -1.26 -1.78
C LEU A 27 -2.43 -1.09 -0.26
N ILE A 28 -3.62 -0.72 0.21
CA ILE A 28 -3.92 -0.63 1.64
C ILE A 28 -3.77 -2.00 2.31
N GLU A 29 -4.35 -3.05 1.72
CA GLU A 29 -4.26 -4.43 2.23
C GLU A 29 -2.80 -4.90 2.34
N GLU A 30 -1.97 -4.64 1.32
CA GLU A 30 -0.54 -4.99 1.37
C GLU A 30 0.20 -4.24 2.49
N LEU A 31 -0.08 -2.95 2.67
CA LEU A 31 0.55 -2.16 3.74
C LEU A 31 0.09 -2.60 5.14
N GLU A 32 -1.19 -2.98 5.30
CA GLU A 32 -1.69 -3.60 6.53
C GLU A 32 -1.00 -4.95 6.79
N ALA A 33 -0.83 -5.79 5.77
CA ALA A 33 -0.11 -7.05 5.89
C ALA A 33 1.34 -6.84 6.32
N VAL A 34 2.05 -5.87 5.72
CA VAL A 34 3.42 -5.50 6.14
C VAL A 34 3.46 -5.11 7.61
N ASP A 35 2.56 -4.24 8.07
CA ASP A 35 2.50 -3.82 9.48
C ASP A 35 2.22 -5.01 10.42
N TRP A 36 1.18 -5.80 10.13
CA TRP A 36 0.81 -6.95 10.95
C TRP A 36 1.92 -7.99 11.01
N TYR A 37 2.56 -8.32 9.89
CA TYR A 37 3.70 -9.24 9.91
C TYR A 37 4.87 -8.66 10.69
N ASN A 38 5.14 -7.35 10.60
CA ASN A 38 6.23 -6.74 11.36
C ASN A 38 6.00 -6.87 12.88
N GLN A 39 4.78 -6.60 13.34
CA GLN A 39 4.40 -6.79 14.75
C GLN A 39 4.53 -8.26 15.18
N ARG A 40 4.09 -9.20 14.32
CA ARG A 40 4.18 -10.63 14.60
C ARG A 40 5.63 -11.12 14.66
N VAL A 41 6.49 -10.65 13.75
CA VAL A 41 7.93 -10.98 13.74
C VAL A 41 8.61 -10.56 15.04
N ASP A 42 8.29 -9.36 15.57
CA ASP A 42 8.84 -8.88 16.84
C ASP A 42 8.34 -9.68 18.05
N ALA A 43 7.05 -10.07 18.03
CA ALA A 43 6.44 -10.83 19.12
C ALA A 43 6.76 -12.34 19.08
N CYS A 44 7.09 -12.90 17.90
CA CYS A 44 7.26 -14.34 17.68
C CYS A 44 8.41 -14.92 18.52
N LYS A 45 8.18 -16.12 19.07
CA LYS A 45 9.16 -16.88 19.88
C LYS A 45 9.69 -18.13 19.19
N ASP A 46 9.08 -18.52 18.08
CA ASP A 46 9.50 -19.64 17.25
C ASP A 46 10.27 -19.10 16.03
N GLU A 47 11.51 -19.55 15.84
CA GLU A 47 12.41 -19.02 14.81
C GLU A 47 12.02 -19.48 13.39
N GLU A 48 11.42 -20.67 13.25
CA GLU A 48 10.96 -21.16 11.94
C GLU A 48 9.74 -20.35 11.47
N LEU A 49 8.77 -20.14 12.36
CA LEU A 49 7.63 -19.27 12.06
C LEU A 49 8.09 -17.83 11.81
N LYS A 50 9.03 -17.30 12.60
CA LYS A 50 9.54 -15.94 12.43
C LYS A 50 10.17 -15.74 11.04
N ALA A 51 10.90 -16.74 10.54
CA ALA A 51 11.48 -16.70 9.20
C ALA A 51 10.40 -16.63 8.11
N ILE A 52 9.33 -17.43 8.23
CA ILE A 52 8.20 -17.40 7.29
C ILE A 52 7.49 -16.03 7.31
N LEU A 53 7.20 -15.50 8.50
CA LEU A 53 6.52 -14.21 8.65
C LEU A 53 7.36 -13.06 8.09
N ALA A 54 8.68 -13.09 8.29
CA ALA A 54 9.59 -12.08 7.75
C ALA A 54 9.70 -12.17 6.23
N HIS A 55 9.75 -13.38 5.68
CA HIS A 55 9.73 -13.61 4.23
C HIS A 55 8.47 -13.02 3.60
N ASN A 56 7.28 -13.42 4.08
CA ASN A 56 6.01 -12.94 3.56
C ASN A 56 5.91 -11.41 3.66
N ARG A 57 6.29 -10.83 4.81
CA ARG A 57 6.33 -9.37 5.00
C ARG A 57 7.12 -8.66 3.90
N ASP A 58 8.25 -9.23 3.50
CA ASP A 58 9.13 -8.59 2.53
C ASP A 58 8.63 -8.78 1.09
N GLU A 59 7.91 -9.87 0.78
CA GLU A 59 7.17 -10.04 -0.48
C GLU A 59 6.01 -9.02 -0.60
N GLU A 60 5.25 -8.76 0.46
CA GLU A 60 4.14 -7.79 0.37
C GLU A 60 4.63 -6.36 0.05
N LYS A 61 5.89 -6.03 0.36
CA LYS A 61 6.50 -4.75 -0.05
C LYS A 61 6.70 -4.67 -1.56
N GLU A 62 6.98 -5.79 -2.22
CA GLU A 62 7.02 -5.87 -3.68
C GLU A 62 5.61 -5.66 -4.25
N HIS A 63 4.61 -6.35 -3.71
CA HIS A 63 3.21 -6.19 -4.13
C HIS A 63 2.73 -4.72 -3.99
N ALA A 64 3.03 -4.11 -2.85
CA ALA A 64 2.73 -2.69 -2.60
C ALA A 64 3.44 -1.78 -3.62
N ALA A 65 4.71 -2.02 -3.93
CA ALA A 65 5.46 -1.23 -4.90
C ALA A 65 4.90 -1.36 -6.33
N MET A 66 4.48 -2.56 -6.73
CA MET A 66 3.86 -2.82 -8.04
C MET A 66 2.52 -2.08 -8.18
N LEU A 67 1.67 -2.11 -7.15
CA LEU A 67 0.38 -1.42 -7.13
C LEU A 67 0.57 0.11 -7.14
N LEU A 68 1.51 0.61 -6.32
CA LEU A 68 1.84 2.03 -6.27
C LEU A 68 2.33 2.56 -7.63
N GLU A 69 3.17 1.79 -8.33
CA GLU A 69 3.64 2.17 -9.67
C GLU A 69 2.49 2.21 -10.70
N TRP A 70 1.54 1.28 -10.61
CA TRP A 70 0.35 1.34 -11.47
C TRP A 70 -0.46 2.60 -11.19
N ILE A 71 -0.72 2.91 -9.92
CA ILE A 71 -1.43 4.13 -9.49
C ILE A 71 -0.72 5.38 -10.02
N ARG A 72 0.61 5.46 -9.86
CA ARG A 72 1.43 6.58 -10.37
C ARG A 72 1.21 6.81 -11.87
N ARG A 73 1.06 5.75 -12.67
CA ARG A 73 0.83 5.86 -14.12
C ARG A 73 -0.58 6.32 -14.47
N GLN A 74 -1.56 6.11 -13.61
CA GLN A 74 -2.96 6.50 -13.84
C GLN A 74 -3.31 7.90 -13.29
N ASP A 75 -2.55 8.41 -12.32
CA ASP A 75 -2.83 9.66 -11.64
C ASP A 75 -1.65 10.66 -11.76
N PRO A 76 -1.75 11.67 -12.65
CA PRO A 76 -0.70 12.68 -12.83
C PRO A 76 -0.39 13.51 -11.58
N THR A 77 -1.37 13.70 -10.70
CA THR A 77 -1.15 14.40 -9.43
C THR A 77 -0.33 13.51 -8.49
N PHE A 78 -0.67 12.22 -8.40
CA PHE A 78 0.12 11.26 -7.63
C PHE A 78 1.55 11.16 -8.16
N GLU A 79 1.74 11.14 -9.49
CA GLU A 79 3.07 11.17 -10.11
C GLU A 79 3.90 12.39 -9.71
N LYS A 80 3.29 13.59 -9.75
CA LYS A 80 3.97 14.83 -9.39
C LYS A 80 4.49 14.76 -7.94
N GLU A 81 3.61 14.42 -7.00
CA GLU A 81 3.98 14.37 -5.58
C GLU A 81 5.05 13.29 -5.33
N LEU A 82 4.92 12.09 -5.92
CA LEU A 82 5.94 11.05 -5.78
C LEU A 82 7.32 11.50 -6.27
N LYS A 83 7.41 12.21 -7.40
CA LYS A 83 8.68 12.74 -7.92
C LYS A 83 9.29 13.81 -7.02
N ASP A 84 8.46 14.62 -6.37
CA ASP A 84 8.94 15.69 -5.50
C ASP A 84 9.56 15.14 -4.21
N TYR A 85 9.11 13.99 -3.71
CA TYR A 85 9.50 13.47 -2.39
C TYR A 85 10.36 12.21 -2.41
N LEU A 86 10.10 11.25 -3.30
CA LEU A 86 10.83 9.98 -3.30
C LEU A 86 12.29 10.17 -3.72
N PHE A 87 13.17 9.38 -3.10
CA PHE A 87 14.61 9.35 -3.39
C PHE A 87 15.32 10.70 -3.20
N THR A 88 14.89 11.47 -2.20
CA THR A 88 15.52 12.73 -1.80
C THR A 88 16.03 12.65 -0.36
N ASP A 89 17.09 13.41 -0.04
CA ASP A 89 17.66 13.51 1.31
C ASP A 89 17.19 14.78 2.07
N LYS A 90 16.29 15.57 1.46
CA LYS A 90 15.76 16.79 2.09
C LYS A 90 14.79 16.43 3.23
N PRO A 91 14.65 17.29 4.25
CA PRO A 91 13.56 17.15 5.21
C PRO A 91 12.21 17.03 4.49
N ILE A 92 11.44 15.99 4.81
CA ILE A 92 10.18 15.68 4.11
C ILE A 92 9.13 16.78 4.36
N ALA A 93 9.08 17.31 5.59
CA ALA A 93 8.20 18.41 5.96
C ALA A 93 9.03 19.57 6.54
N HIS A 94 8.59 20.81 6.25
CA HIS A 94 9.07 22.01 6.91
C HIS A 94 8.01 22.49 7.91
N HIS A 95 8.42 22.79 9.13
CA HIS A 95 7.67 23.60 10.09
C HIS A 95 8.23 25.01 10.10
#